data_AF-A0A1I1K2C9-F1
#
_entry.id   AF-A0A1I1K2C9-F1
#
_cell.length_a   1.000
_cell.length_b   1.000
_cell.length_c   1.000
_cell.angle_alpha   90.00
_cell.angle_beta   90.00
_cell.angle_gamma   90.00
#
_symmetry.space_group_name_H-M   'P 1'
#
loop_
_entity.id
_entity.type
_entity.pdbx_description
1 polymer ?
#
loop_
_entity_poly.entity_id
_entity_poly.type
_entity_poly.pdbx_seq_one_letter_code
_entity_poly.pdbx_strand_id
1 'polypeptide(L)'
;MEKYDTETDEYADDFVELEPMEVNILSGLENCIYSLEKPQNTPSNFLLIIDILDYYENFSDKPEYWNKLLEEEIQFQKEIAEKLSNGENLNENVYFERYKNVSFDEI
;
A
#
# COMPACT_ATOMS: atom_id res chain seq x y z
N MET A 1 -26.27 15.54 -1.51
CA MET A 1 -25.85 14.33 -0.79
C MET A 1 -27.13 13.75 -0.22
N GLU A 2 -27.67 12.72 -0.87
CA GLU A 2 -28.86 12.00 -0.35
C GLU A 2 -28.48 11.39 1.00
N LYS A 3 -29.34 11.56 2.00
CA LYS A 3 -29.17 10.93 3.30
C LYS A 3 -29.75 9.52 3.17
N TYR A 4 -28.91 8.50 3.24
CA TYR A 4 -29.36 7.14 3.46
C TYR A 4 -29.78 7.02 4.92
N ASP A 5 -31.03 6.64 5.17
CA ASP A 5 -31.56 6.37 6.50
C ASP A 5 -31.95 4.89 6.61
N THR A 6 -32.15 4.43 7.85
CA THR A 6 -32.49 3.03 8.17
C THR A 6 -33.80 2.54 7.54
N GLU A 7 -34.66 3.45 7.08
CA GLU A 7 -35.86 3.09 6.31
C GLU A 7 -35.52 2.64 4.88
N THR A 8 -34.33 3.00 4.38
CA THR A 8 -33.89 2.78 3.00
C THR A 8 -32.73 1.77 2.89
N ASP A 9 -31.86 1.70 3.90
CA ASP A 9 -30.76 0.73 4.01
C ASP A 9 -30.64 0.22 5.45
N GLU A 10 -30.95 -1.06 5.66
CA GLU A 10 -30.96 -1.71 6.97
C GLU A 10 -29.57 -1.77 7.63
N TYR A 11 -28.49 -1.55 6.86
CA TYR A 11 -27.11 -1.53 7.34
C TYR A 11 -26.55 -0.12 7.52
N ALA A 12 -27.33 0.94 7.22
CA ALA A 12 -26.84 2.32 7.27
C ALA A 12 -26.44 2.79 8.68
N ASP A 13 -27.17 2.34 9.71
CA ASP A 13 -26.88 2.72 11.10
C ASP A 13 -25.66 1.96 11.68
N ASP A 14 -25.29 0.82 11.09
CA ASP A 14 -24.17 -0.02 11.50
C ASP A 14 -22.95 0.09 10.57
N PHE A 15 -23.00 0.98 9.58
CA PHE A 15 -21.91 1.19 8.63
C PHE A 15 -20.72 1.86 9.33
N VAL A 16 -19.59 1.14 9.39
CA VAL A 16 -18.32 1.68 9.84
C VAL A 16 -17.47 1.95 8.60
N GLU A 17 -17.20 3.22 8.33
CA GLU A 17 -16.24 3.62 7.30
C GLU A 17 -14.85 3.14 7.71
N LEU A 18 -14.17 2.43 6.80
CA LEU A 18 -12.83 1.92 7.04
C LEU A 18 -11.81 3.06 7.04
N GLU A 19 -10.81 2.94 7.91
CA GLU A 19 -9.69 3.87 7.92
C GLU A 19 -8.82 3.69 6.65
N PRO A 20 -8.10 4.73 6.20
CA PRO A 20 -7.30 4.66 4.97
C PRO A 20 -6.31 3.48 4.92
N MET A 21 -5.69 3.14 6.06
CA MET A 21 -4.78 2.00 6.16
C MET A 21 -5.50 0.65 5.91
N GLU A 22 -6.73 0.50 6.40
CA GLU A 22 -7.51 -0.72 6.21
C GLU A 22 -7.90 -0.89 4.73
N VAL A 23 -8.28 0.20 4.07
CA VAL A 23 -8.54 0.23 2.63
C VAL A 23 -7.29 -0.13 1.82
N ASN A 24 -6.13 0.41 2.23
CA ASN A 24 -4.84 0.11 1.61
C ASN A 24 -4.49 -1.39 1.72
N ILE A 25 -4.64 -1.99 2.90
CA ILE A 25 -4.39 -3.41 3.12
C ILE A 25 -5.28 -4.28 2.22
N LEU A 26 -6.59 -3.98 2.16
CA LEU A 26 -7.53 -4.72 1.31
C LEU A 26 -7.15 -4.61 -0.17
N SER A 27 -6.80 -3.40 -0.62
CA SER A 27 -6.34 -3.15 -2.00
C SER A 27 -5.07 -3.95 -2.33
N GLY A 28 -4.15 -4.08 -1.37
CA GLY A 28 -2.92 -4.87 -1.54
C GLY A 28 -3.16 -6.35 -1.69
N LEU A 29 -4.03 -6.91 -0.84
CA LEU A 29 -4.43 -8.31 -0.94
C LEU A 29 -5.10 -8.59 -2.28
N GLU A 30 -6.02 -7.71 -2.71
CA GLU A 30 -6.70 -7.83 -3.99
C GLU A 30 -5.70 -7.79 -5.16
N ASN A 31 -4.78 -6.82 -5.16
CA ASN A 31 -3.74 -6.70 -6.18
C ASN A 31 -2.83 -7.93 -6.21
N CYS A 32 -2.44 -8.48 -5.07
CA CYS A 32 -1.63 -9.70 -4.98
C CYS A 32 -2.35 -10.91 -5.59
N ILE A 33 -3.63 -11.11 -5.27
CA ILE A 33 -4.44 -12.20 -5.84
C ILE A 33 -4.50 -12.10 -7.36
N TYR A 34 -4.76 -10.91 -7.90
CA TYR A 34 -4.88 -10.72 -9.35
C TYR A 34 -3.55 -10.65 -10.09
N SER A 35 -2.44 -10.33 -9.42
CA SER A 35 -1.14 -10.13 -10.06
C SER A 35 -0.61 -11.39 -10.78
N LEU A 36 -1.02 -12.58 -10.36
CA LEU A 36 -0.69 -13.85 -11.01
C LEU A 36 -1.32 -14.00 -12.41
N GLU A 37 -2.52 -13.45 -12.60
CA GLU A 37 -3.27 -13.52 -13.85
C GLU A 37 -3.13 -12.24 -14.69
N LYS A 38 -2.80 -11.12 -14.03
CA LYS A 38 -2.75 -9.77 -14.59
C LYS A 38 -1.47 -9.06 -14.13
N PRO A 39 -0.33 -9.30 -14.80
CA PRO A 39 0.95 -8.69 -14.47
C PRO A 39 0.92 -7.15 -14.47
N GLN A 40 -0.02 -6.54 -15.20
CA GLN A 40 -0.29 -5.10 -15.19
C GLN A 40 -0.74 -4.55 -13.83
N ASN A 41 -1.03 -5.40 -12.85
CA ASN A 41 -1.33 -4.99 -11.47
C ASN A 41 -0.06 -4.84 -10.61
N THR A 42 1.12 -5.19 -11.14
CA THR A 42 2.40 -5.01 -10.44
C THR A 42 2.68 -3.54 -10.07
N PRO A 43 2.46 -2.55 -10.96
CA PRO A 43 2.57 -1.14 -10.58
C PRO A 43 1.58 -0.73 -9.48
N SER A 44 0.40 -1.35 -9.40
CA SER A 44 -0.57 -1.07 -8.31
C SER A 44 -0.02 -1.46 -6.95
N ASN A 45 0.77 -2.53 -6.86
CA ASN A 45 1.46 -2.89 -5.61
C ASN A 45 2.57 -1.90 -5.24
N PHE A 46 3.25 -1.32 -6.22
CA PHE A 46 4.25 -0.27 -5.97
C PHE A 46 3.60 1.02 -5.44
N LEU A 47 2.49 1.42 -6.06
CA LEU A 47 1.71 2.57 -5.60
C LEU A 47 1.17 2.35 -4.18
N LEU A 48 0.66 1.16 -3.88
CA LEU A 48 0.18 0.87 -2.54
C LEU A 48 1.25 1.01 -1.46
N ILE A 49 2.48 0.54 -1.72
CA ILE A 49 3.57 0.70 -0.76
C ILE A 49 3.87 2.20 -0.55
N ILE A 50 3.84 3.00 -1.61
CA ILE A 50 3.95 4.46 -1.52
C ILE A 50 2.82 5.04 -0.66
N ASP A 51 1.57 4.65 -0.90
CA ASP A 51 0.40 5.14 -0.15
C ASP A 51 0.49 4.79 1.35
N ILE A 52 1.02 3.60 1.68
CA ILE A 52 1.28 3.20 3.07
C ILE A 52 2.34 4.11 3.70
N LEU A 53 3.46 4.35 3.02
CA LEU A 53 4.53 5.21 3.57
C LEU A 53 4.08 6.66 3.72
N ASP A 54 3.33 7.19 2.75
CA ASP A 54 2.72 8.52 2.80
C ASP A 54 1.71 8.62 3.97
N TYR A 55 0.94 7.57 4.25
CA TYR A 55 0.10 7.52 5.43
C TYR A 55 0.92 7.68 6.72
N TYR A 56 2.01 6.92 6.89
CA TYR A 56 2.85 7.06 8.08
C TYR A 56 3.57 8.41 8.15
N GLU A 57 3.96 8.99 7.02
CA GLU A 57 4.47 10.37 6.98
C GLU A 57 3.43 11.35 7.55
N ASN A 58 2.18 11.26 7.09
CA ASN A 58 1.14 12.22 7.46
C ASN A 58 0.61 12.04 8.89
N PHE A 59 0.61 10.81 9.40
CA PHE A 59 -0.08 10.50 10.65
C PHE A 59 0.83 10.12 11.81
N SER A 60 2.12 9.87 11.59
CA SER A 60 3.01 9.45 12.68
C SER A 60 3.72 10.58 13.42
N ASP A 61 4.26 10.25 14.59
CA ASP A 61 5.13 11.14 15.38
C ASP A 61 6.51 11.42 14.74
N LYS A 62 6.86 10.77 13.61
CA LYS A 62 8.19 10.85 12.97
C LYS A 62 8.10 11.10 11.45
N PRO A 63 7.44 12.16 10.98
CA PRO A 63 7.20 12.40 9.56
C PRO A 63 8.49 12.42 8.72
N GLU A 64 9.59 13.01 9.21
CA GLU A 64 10.84 13.08 8.45
C GLU A 64 11.49 11.70 8.23
N TYR A 65 11.28 10.76 9.15
CA TYR A 65 11.75 9.38 8.97
C TYR A 65 11.00 8.70 7.83
N TRP A 66 9.68 8.85 7.80
CA TRP A 66 8.83 8.23 6.79
C TRP A 66 8.98 8.87 5.42
N ASN A 67 9.07 10.21 5.32
CA ASN A 67 9.37 10.88 4.06
C ASN A 67 10.72 10.39 3.49
N LYS A 68 11.74 10.23 4.34
CA LYS A 68 13.03 9.68 3.89
C LYS A 68 12.88 8.24 3.39
N LEU A 69 12.14 7.40 4.10
CA LEU A 69 11.90 6.02 3.69
C LEU A 69 11.10 5.96 2.38
N LEU A 70 10.15 6.88 2.17
CA LEU A 70 9.39 7.05 0.93
C LEU A 70 10.28 7.46 -0.24
N GLU A 71 11.18 8.43 -0.05
CA GLU A 71 12.17 8.81 -1.08
C GLU A 71 13.06 7.61 -1.46
N GLU A 72 13.53 6.86 -0.46
CA GLU A 72 14.30 5.63 -0.66
C GLU A 72 13.48 4.54 -1.38
N GLU A 73 12.17 4.48 -1.16
CA GLU A 73 11.24 3.53 -1.81
C GLU A 73 11.06 3.84 -3.29
N ILE A 74 10.83 5.10 -3.64
CA ILE A 74 10.70 5.51 -5.03
C ILE A 74 11.97 5.15 -5.82
N GLN A 75 13.15 5.36 -5.23
CA GLN A 75 14.41 4.99 -5.89
C GLN A 75 14.56 3.48 -6.04
N PHE A 76 14.22 2.71 -5.01
CA PHE A 76 14.26 1.26 -5.03
C PHE A 76 13.32 0.64 -6.07
N GLN A 77 12.08 1.15 -6.18
CA GLN A 77 11.09 0.68 -7.16
C GLN A 77 11.55 0.96 -8.60
N LYS A 78 12.23 2.10 -8.85
CA LYS A 78 12.84 2.38 -10.15
C LYS A 78 13.89 1.33 -10.50
N GLU A 79 14.77 0.99 -9.58
CA GLU A 79 15.80 -0.04 -9.79
C GLU A 79 15.18 -1.43 -10.05
N ILE A 80 14.10 -1.77 -9.33
CA ILE A 80 13.32 -2.99 -9.60
C ILE A 80 12.75 -2.97 -11.02
N ALA A 81 12.12 -1.87 -11.43
CA ALA A 81 11.53 -1.74 -12.76
C ALA A 81 12.58 -1.86 -13.87
N GLU A 82 13.76 -1.26 -13.68
CA GLU A 82 14.89 -1.38 -14.60
C GLU A 82 15.35 -2.84 -14.73
N LYS A 83 15.58 -3.53 -13.62
CA LYS A 83 15.95 -4.97 -13.61
C LYS A 83 14.94 -5.83 -14.34
N LEU A 84 13.65 -5.63 -14.06
CA LEU A 84 12.57 -6.35 -14.73
C LEU A 84 12.56 -6.08 -16.24
N SER A 85 12.74 -4.82 -16.65
CA SER A 85 12.79 -4.45 -18.08
C SER A 85 13.99 -5.06 -18.82
N ASN A 86 15.09 -5.31 -18.11
CA ASN A 86 16.25 -6.02 -18.63
C ASN A 86 16.08 -7.56 -18.65
N GLY A 87 14.94 -8.08 -18.18
CA GLY A 87 14.65 -9.51 -18.11
C GLY A 87 15.36 -10.22 -16.97
N GLU A 88 15.82 -9.49 -15.95
CA GLU A 88 16.42 -10.08 -14.75
C GLU A 88 15.34 -10.68 -13.85
N ASN A 89 15.68 -11.80 -13.19
CA ASN A 89 14.82 -12.38 -12.16
C ASN A 89 15.00 -11.63 -10.84
N LEU A 90 13.89 -11.22 -10.23
CA LEU A 90 13.89 -10.68 -8.88
C LEU A 90 13.93 -11.79 -7.83
N ASN A 91 14.60 -11.53 -6.72
CA ASN A 91 14.44 -12.35 -5.52
C ASN A 91 13.02 -12.16 -4.98
N GLU A 92 12.29 -13.25 -4.76
CA GLU A 92 10.93 -13.24 -4.19
C GLU A 92 10.87 -12.57 -2.80
N ASN A 93 11.97 -12.60 -2.05
CA ASN A 93 12.07 -12.00 -0.72
C ASN A 93 12.53 -10.53 -0.73
N VAL A 94 12.65 -9.90 -1.90
CA VAL A 94 13.27 -8.57 -2.01
C VAL A 94 12.58 -7.51 -1.13
N TYR A 95 11.25 -7.54 -1.04
CA TYR A 95 10.48 -6.62 -0.19
C TYR A 95 10.49 -7.02 1.29
N PHE A 96 10.51 -8.33 1.59
CA PHE A 96 10.69 -8.80 2.97
C PHE A 96 12.03 -8.30 3.53
N GLU A 97 13.12 -8.49 2.79
CA GLU A 97 14.46 -8.07 3.20
C GLU A 97 14.58 -6.57 3.38
N ARG A 98 13.84 -5.79 2.59
CA ARG A 98 13.80 -4.34 2.68
C ARG A 98 13.11 -3.85 3.95
N TYR A 99 11.96 -4.44 4.29
CA TYR A 99 11.11 -3.93 5.38
C TYR A 99 11.26 -4.67 6.71
N LYS A 100 12.02 -5.77 6.79
CA LYS A 100 12.19 -6.58 8.02
C LYS A 100 12.68 -5.82 9.26
N ASN A 101 13.31 -4.65 9.09
CA ASN A 101 13.82 -3.82 10.18
C ASN A 101 13.05 -2.50 10.35
N VAL A 102 11.98 -2.29 9.57
CA VAL A 102 11.11 -1.13 9.70
C VAL A 102 10.03 -1.45 10.72
N SER A 103 9.87 -0.56 11.71
CA SER A 103 8.88 -0.72 12.77
C SER A 103 7.61 0.04 12.39
N PHE A 104 6.54 -0.70 12.11
CA PHE A 104 5.22 -0.16 11.78
C PHE A 104 4.30 -0.06 13.01
N ASP A 105 4.83 -0.26 14.21
CA ASP A 105 4.06 -0.39 15.46
C ASP A 105 3.59 0.96 16.04
N GLU A 106 4.04 2.09 15.49
CA GLU A 106 3.75 3.45 15.95
C GLU A 106 3.27 4.30 14.77
N ILE A 107 1.99 4.71 14.81
CA ILE A 107 1.48 5.89 14.08
C ILE A 107 1.57 7.01 15.11
#